data_AF-Q8VWI3-F1
#
_entry.id   AF-Q8VWI3-F1
#
_cell.length_a   1.000
_cell.length_b   1.000
_cell.length_c   1.000
_cell.angle_alpha   90.00
_cell.angle_beta   90.00
_cell.angle_gamma   90.00
#
_symmetry.space_group_name_H-M   'P 1'
#
loop_
_entity.id
_entity.type
_entity.pdbx_description
1 polymer ?
#
loop_
_entity_poly.entity_id
_entity_poly.type
_entity_poly.pdbx_seq_one_letter_code
_entity_poly.pdbx_strand_id
1 'polypeptide(L)' 'AASEGSLKGILGYTDEDVVSNDLVGDARSSIFDAKAGIALSSTFVKLVSWYDNEWGY' A
#
# COMPACT_ATOMS: atom_id res chain seq x y z
N ALA A 1 -3.83 12.42 -3.48
CA ALA A 1 -4.59 11.22 -3.05
C ALA A 1 -4.74 11.19 -1.52
N ALA A 2 -5.52 10.27 -0.92
CA ALA A 2 -5.68 10.18 0.54
C ALA A 2 -4.35 9.98 1.29
N SER A 3 -3.43 9.20 0.70
CA SER A 3 -2.05 8.96 1.16
C SER A 3 -1.17 10.21 1.22
N GLU A 4 -1.48 11.24 0.44
CA GLU A 4 -0.73 12.51 0.40
C GLU A 4 -1.41 13.62 1.21
N GLY A 5 -2.64 13.36 1.67
CA GLY A 5 -3.49 14.32 2.36
C GLY A 5 -3.75 13.89 3.80
N SER A 6 -5.02 13.56 4.10
CA SER A 6 -5.49 13.28 5.46
C SER A 6 -4.82 12.07 6.14
N LEU A 7 -4.26 11.14 5.36
CA LEU A 7 -3.59 9.94 5.87
C LEU A 7 -2.07 9.95 5.62
N LYS A 8 -1.50 11.13 5.36
CA LYS A 8 -0.06 11.25 5.11
C LYS A 8 0.75 10.74 6.30
N GLY A 9 1.70 9.86 6.02
CA GLY A 9 2.53 9.18 7.03
C GLY A 9 1.90 7.92 7.63
N ILE A 10 0.61 7.66 7.38
CA ILE A 10 -0.09 6.45 7.83
C ILE A 10 -0.38 5.53 6.64
N LEU A 11 -0.92 6.07 5.55
CA LEU A 11 -1.20 5.36 4.30
C LEU A 11 -0.21 5.79 3.22
N GLY A 12 0.51 4.82 2.67
CA GLY A 12 1.35 4.93 1.49
C GLY A 12 0.62 4.53 0.20
N TYR A 13 1.16 4.97 -0.92
CA TYR A 13 0.78 4.56 -2.26
C TYR A 13 2.08 4.28 -3.03
N THR A 14 2.11 3.21 -3.82
CA THR A 14 3.20 2.91 -4.75
C THR A 14 2.65 2.40 -6.08
N ASP A 15 3.30 2.82 -7.17
CA ASP A 15 3.13 2.34 -8.54
C ASP A 15 4.44 1.73 -9.09
N GLU A 16 5.41 1.50 -8.23
CA GLU A 16 6.66 0.80 -8.52
C GLU A 16 6.46 -0.73 -8.45
N ASP A 17 7.31 -1.49 -9.15
CA ASP A 17 7.26 -2.96 -9.14
C ASP A 17 8.00 -3.50 -7.89
N VAL A 18 7.37 -3.32 -6.73
CA VAL A 18 7.96 -3.64 -5.42
C VAL A 18 7.77 -5.11 -5.02
N VAL A 19 8.67 -5.59 -4.17
CA VAL A 19 8.56 -6.86 -3.43
C VAL A 19 8.68 -6.61 -1.93
N SER A 20 8.43 -7.64 -1.11
CA SER A 20 8.35 -7.49 0.35
C SER A 20 9.58 -6.83 1.00
N ASN A 21 10.78 -7.13 0.50
CA ASN A 21 12.01 -6.61 1.08
C ASN A 21 12.21 -5.11 0.87
N ASP A 22 11.55 -4.51 -0.13
CA ASP A 22 11.67 -3.07 -0.41
C ASP A 22 11.00 -2.22 0.67
N LEU A 23 10.17 -2.83 1.53
CA LEU A 23 9.32 -2.16 2.52
C LEU A 23 9.70 -2.51 3.97
N VAL A 24 10.80 -3.22 4.19
CA VAL A 24 11.31 -3.52 5.54
C VAL A 24 11.72 -2.22 6.23
N GLY A 25 11.21 -2.00 7.44
CA GLY A 25 11.44 -0.77 8.22
C GLY A 25 10.62 0.44 7.74
N ASP A 26 9.63 0.24 6.89
CA ASP A 26 8.68 1.31 6.53
C ASP A 26 7.76 1.61 7.73
N ALA A 27 7.70 2.87 8.14
CA ALA A 27 6.94 3.31 9.32
C ALA A 27 5.44 3.50 9.04
N ARG A 28 4.99 3.36 7.79
CA ARG A 28 3.58 3.52 7.42
C ARG A 28 2.83 2.24 7.77
N SER A 29 1.65 2.39 8.36
CA SER A 29 0.81 1.25 8.75
C SER A 29 0.19 0.51 7.56
N SER A 30 0.21 1.08 6.36
CA SER A 30 -0.31 0.46 5.15
C SER A 30 0.27 1.13 3.91
N ILE A 31 0.70 0.37 2.91
CA ILE A 31 1.18 0.88 1.61
C ILE A 31 0.40 0.18 0.48
N PHE A 32 -0.49 0.92 -0.18
CA PHE A 32 -1.27 0.40 -1.30
C PHE A 32 -0.43 0.22 -2.56
N ASP A 33 -0.48 -0.97 -3.16
CA ASP A 33 0.21 -1.33 -4.40
C ASP A 33 -0.75 -1.30 -5.58
N ALA A 34 -0.57 -0.31 -6.46
CA ALA A 34 -1.47 -0.05 -7.57
C ALA A 34 -1.38 -1.09 -8.70
N LYS A 35 -0.25 -1.81 -8.82
CA LYS A 35 0.01 -2.76 -9.91
C LYS A 35 -0.27 -4.20 -9.52
N ALA A 36 -0.22 -4.54 -8.24
CA ALA A 36 -0.53 -5.88 -7.74
C ALA A 36 -2.04 -6.16 -7.62
N GLY A 37 -2.87 -5.12 -7.59
CA GLY A 37 -4.33 -5.23 -7.57
C GLY A 37 -4.95 -5.58 -8.94
N ILE A 38 -6.22 -6.01 -8.93
CA ILE A 38 -6.99 -6.25 -10.16
C ILE A 38 -8.47 -5.96 -9.95
N ALA A 39 -9.09 -5.28 -10.92
CA ALA A 39 -10.54 -5.13 -11.00
C ALA A 39 -11.11 -6.11 -12.04
N LEU A 40 -12.06 -6.95 -11.63
CA LEU A 40 -12.77 -7.85 -12.55
C LEU A 40 -14.04 -7.20 -13.10
N SER A 41 -14.64 -6.27 -12.37
CA SER A 41 -15.79 -5.47 -12.79
C SER A 41 -15.80 -4.10 -12.08
N SER A 42 -16.77 -3.25 -12.42
CA SER A 42 -16.94 -1.94 -11.76
C SER A 42 -17.25 -2.05 -10.26
N THR A 43 -17.69 -3.22 -9.77
CA THR A 43 -18.08 -3.44 -8.37
C THR A 43 -17.29 -4.55 -7.69
N PHE A 44 -16.33 -5.18 -8.38
CA PHE A 44 -15.55 -6.28 -7.84
C PHE A 44 -14.05 -6.08 -8.09
N VAL A 45 -13.33 -5.78 -7.00
CA VAL A 45 -11.93 -5.37 -7.04
C VAL A 45 -11.15 -6.08 -5.94
N LYS A 46 -9.96 -6.58 -6.27
CA LYS A 46 -8.94 -6.99 -5.32
C LYS A 46 -7.89 -5.89 -5.21
N LEU A 47 -7.65 -5.45 -3.99
CA LEU A 47 -6.60 -4.48 -3.64
C LEU A 47 -5.50 -5.20 -2.85
N VAL A 48 -4.24 -4.82 -3.07
CA VAL A 48 -3.09 -5.32 -2.32
C VAL A 48 -2.50 -4.17 -1.52
N SER A 49 -2.23 -4.41 -0.24
CA SER A 49 -1.54 -3.46 0.62
C SER A 49 -0.49 -4.17 1.44
N TRP A 50 0.68 -3.56 1.53
CA TRP A 50 1.82 -4.03 2.29
C TRP A 50 1.90 -3.33 3.64
N TYR A 51 2.54 -3.95 4.61
CA TYR A 51 2.95 -3.33 5.86
C TYR A 51 4.08 -4.16 6.47
N ASP A 52 5.04 -3.48 7.08
CA ASP A 52 5.97 -4.12 8.01
C ASP A 52 5.20 -4.38 9.31
N ASN A 53 5.06 -5.65 9.68
CA ASN A 53 4.25 -6.08 10.81
C ASN A 53 4.87 -5.80 12.18
N GLU A 54 6.15 -5.42 12.23
CA GLU A 54 6.84 -5.03 13.48
C GLU A 54 7.06 -3.52 13.54
N TRP A 55 7.41 -2.88 12.43
CA TRP A 55 7.83 -1.48 12.42
C TRP A 55 6.70 -0.47 12.19
N GLY A 56 5.67 -0.85 11.42
CA GLY A 56 4.55 0.03 11.08
C GLY A 56 3.38 0.01 12.08
N TYR A 57 3.46 -0.83 13.12
CA TYR A 57 2.48 -0.94 14.21
C TYR A 57 2.83 0.02 15.36
#